data_AF-A0A2S9YNL0-F1
#
_entry.id   AF-A0A2S9YNL0-F1
#
_cell.length_a   1.000
_cell.length_b   1.000
_cell.length_c   1.000
_cell.angle_alpha   90.00
_cell.angle_beta   90.00
_cell.angle_gamma   90.00
#
_symmetry.space_group_name_H-M   'P 1'
#
loop_
_entity.id
_entity.type
_entity.pdbx_description
1 polymer ?
#
loop_
_entity_poly.entity_id
_entity_poly.type
_entity_poly.pdbx_seq_one_letter_code
_entity_poly.pdbx_strand_id
1 'polypeptide(L)'
;MDDVDGLDRVTTESFGNGTITQRSYDPLREFTRTIETSSELGGTLQSLAYQWNPDGTLAGREDLIHDQHEAFEYDYLHRVAAVHTTHAQQTL
;
A
#
# COMPACT_ATOMS: atom_id res chain seq x y z
N MET A 1 3.22 -1.77 20.43
CA MET A 1 4.69 -1.73 20.43
C MET A 1 5.06 -1.64 18.98
N ASP A 2 5.87 -0.66 18.65
CA ASP A 2 6.15 -0.34 17.26
C ASP A 2 7.59 -0.77 16.96
N ASP A 3 7.77 -1.39 15.81
CA ASP A 3 9.08 -1.75 15.27
C ASP A 3 9.44 -0.77 14.14
N VAL A 4 10.73 -0.51 13.96
CA VAL A 4 11.25 0.41 12.95
C VAL A 4 12.39 -0.23 12.17
N ASP A 5 12.57 0.17 10.91
CA ASP A 5 13.76 -0.21 10.15
C ASP A 5 14.98 0.67 10.46
N GLY A 6 16.10 0.42 9.77
CA GLY A 6 17.35 1.16 9.97
C GLY A 6 17.31 2.65 9.55
N LEU A 7 16.19 3.13 9.00
CA LEU A 7 15.92 4.54 8.71
C LEU A 7 14.86 5.13 9.65
N ASP A 8 14.60 4.47 10.79
CA ASP A 8 13.58 4.84 11.79
C ASP A 8 12.14 4.90 11.23
N ARG A 9 11.86 4.17 10.14
CA ARG A 9 10.50 4.07 9.58
C ARG A 9 9.74 2.93 10.25
N VAL A 10 8.52 3.20 10.71
CA VAL A 10 7.66 2.19 11.37
C VAL A 10 7.36 1.03 10.41
N THR A 11 7.85 -0.16 10.73
CA THR A 11 7.63 -1.41 9.98
C THR A 11 6.51 -2.25 10.57
N THR A 12 6.29 -2.18 11.88
CA THR A 12 5.20 -2.87 12.57
C THR A 12 4.56 -1.95 13.58
N GLU A 13 3.23 -1.95 13.62
CA GLU A 13 2.43 -1.15 14.55
C GLU A 13 1.32 -2.04 15.14
N SER A 14 1.26 -2.15 16.46
CA SER A 14 0.19 -2.90 17.15
C SER A 14 -0.77 -1.96 17.84
N PHE A 15 -2.05 -2.09 17.53
CA PHE A 15 -3.10 -1.20 18.00
C PHE A 15 -3.88 -1.77 19.20
N GLY A 16 -4.55 -0.90 19.96
CA GLY A 16 -5.30 -1.28 21.17
C GLY A 16 -6.51 -2.19 20.93
N ASN A 17 -6.96 -2.33 19.68
CA ASN A 17 -8.01 -3.25 19.24
C ASN A 17 -7.46 -4.62 18.78
N GLY A 18 -6.17 -4.89 19.01
CA GLY A 18 -5.52 -6.15 18.65
C GLY A 18 -5.12 -6.29 17.18
N THR A 19 -5.37 -5.28 16.32
CA THR A 19 -4.88 -5.32 14.94
C THR A 19 -3.39 -5.02 14.87
N ILE A 20 -2.71 -5.65 13.91
CA ILE A 20 -1.30 -5.44 13.64
C ILE A 20 -1.17 -4.96 12.19
N THR A 21 -0.53 -3.81 11.99
CA THR A 21 -0.16 -3.33 10.66
C THR A 21 1.33 -3.55 10.43
N GLN A 22 1.67 -4.14 9.29
CA GLN A 22 3.04 -4.26 8.80
C GLN A 22 3.20 -3.42 7.55
N ARG A 23 4.33 -2.71 7.47
CA ARG A 23 4.69 -1.86 6.33
C ARG A 23 6.05 -2.28 5.81
N SER A 24 6.16 -2.43 4.50
CA SER A 24 7.45 -2.56 3.83
C SER A 24 7.76 -1.32 3.04
N TYR A 25 9.04 -1.03 2.88
CA TYR A 25 9.51 0.15 2.18
C TYR A 25 10.55 -0.23 1.12
N ASP A 26 10.72 0.64 0.15
CA ASP A 26 11.86 0.59 -0.75
C ASP A 26 13.16 0.87 0.06
N PRO A 27 14.24 0.09 -0.17
CA PRO A 27 15.48 0.25 0.58
C PRO A 27 16.34 1.41 0.07
N LEU A 28 16.09 1.91 -1.15
CA LEU A 28 16.84 3.00 -1.77
C LEU A 28 16.03 4.30 -1.84
N ARG A 29 14.70 4.19 -1.81
CA ARG A 29 13.75 5.30 -1.86
C ARG A 29 12.86 5.24 -0.63
N GLU A 30 12.48 6.37 -0.06
CA GLU A 30 11.62 6.41 1.14
C GLU A 30 10.15 6.09 0.86
N PHE A 31 9.88 5.19 -0.10
CA PHE A 31 8.55 4.88 -0.59
C PHE A 31 8.03 3.59 0.04
N THR A 32 6.78 3.62 0.51
CA THR A 32 6.08 2.42 0.98
C THR A 32 5.85 1.46 -0.19
N ARG A 33 6.14 0.18 0.00
CA ARG A 33 5.87 -0.89 -0.97
C ARG A 33 4.61 -1.65 -0.62
N THR A 34 4.42 -1.99 0.65
CA THR A 34 3.21 -2.69 1.11
C THR A 34 2.70 -2.14 2.42
N ILE A 35 1.38 -2.24 2.61
CA ILE A 35 0.71 -2.05 3.90
C ILE A 35 -0.24 -3.24 4.08
N GLU A 36 0.02 -4.05 5.09
CA GLU A 36 -0.79 -5.21 5.43
C GLU A 36 -1.30 -5.06 6.85
N THR A 37 -2.61 -5.24 7.06
CA THR A 37 -3.20 -5.22 8.40
C THR A 37 -3.92 -6.53 8.66
N SER A 38 -3.60 -7.17 9.78
CA SER A 38 -4.27 -8.37 10.26
C SER A 38 -5.05 -8.09 11.54
N SER A 39 -6.13 -8.85 11.74
CA SER A 39 -6.84 -8.91 13.02
C SER A 39 -6.06 -9.76 14.02
N GLU A 40 -6.42 -9.63 15.30
CA GLU A 40 -5.86 -10.45 16.38
C GLU A 40 -6.02 -11.96 16.12
N LEU A 41 -7.07 -12.35 15.39
CA LEU A 41 -7.37 -13.74 15.03
C LEU A 41 -6.66 -14.20 13.75
N GLY A 42 -5.79 -13.37 13.16
CA GLY A 42 -5.01 -13.69 11.96
C GLY A 42 -5.72 -13.46 10.63
N GLY A 43 -6.92 -12.86 10.62
CA GLY A 43 -7.60 -12.51 9.38
C GLY A 43 -7.05 -11.23 8.76
N THR A 44 -6.73 -11.24 7.47
CA THR A 44 -6.28 -10.05 6.74
C THR A 44 -7.44 -9.06 6.57
N LEU A 45 -7.27 -7.86 7.12
CA LEU A 45 -8.23 -6.74 7.04
C LEU A 45 -7.89 -5.75 5.92
N GLN A 46 -6.61 -5.67 5.56
CA GLN A 46 -6.10 -4.84 4.47
C GLN A 46 -4.83 -5.47 3.90
N SER A 47 -4.67 -5.43 2.59
CA SER A 47 -3.42 -5.79 1.92
C SER A 47 -3.25 -4.91 0.69
N LEU A 48 -2.38 -3.90 0.79
CA LEU A 48 -2.13 -2.92 -0.25
C LEU A 48 -0.70 -3.04 -0.77
N ALA A 49 -0.53 -3.04 -2.08
CA ALA A 49 0.77 -2.93 -2.74
C ALA A 49 0.86 -1.63 -3.55
N TYR A 50 2.03 -1.00 -3.55
CA TYR A 50 2.27 0.30 -4.18
C TYR A 50 3.44 0.21 -5.15
N GLN A 51 3.26 0.83 -6.31
CA GLN A 51 4.29 0.94 -7.35
C GLN A 51 4.53 2.41 -7.61
N TRP A 52 5.80 2.81 -7.67
CA TRP A 52 6.21 4.22 -7.77
C TRP A 52 6.97 4.47 -9.06
N ASN A 53 6.71 5.62 -9.68
CA ASN A 53 7.49 6.11 -10.79
C ASN A 53 8.87 6.61 -10.31
N PRO A 54 9.86 6.72 -11.21
CA PRO A 54 11.19 7.22 -10.84
C PRO A 54 11.20 8.65 -10.26
N ASP A 55 10.21 9.47 -10.63
CA ASP A 55 10.04 10.85 -10.15
C ASP A 55 9.31 10.94 -8.80
N GLY A 56 8.91 9.81 -8.22
CA GLY A 56 8.23 9.72 -6.93
C GLY A 56 6.71 9.88 -6.98
N THR A 57 6.13 10.02 -8.18
CA THR A 57 4.68 9.89 -8.33
C THR A 57 4.23 8.43 -8.17
N LEU A 58 3.00 8.21 -7.69
CA LEU A 58 2.46 6.86 -7.51
C LEU A 58 2.06 6.31 -8.88
N ALA A 59 2.67 5.23 -9.34
CA ALA A 59 2.31 4.61 -10.62
C ALA A 59 1.03 3.79 -10.49
N GLY A 60 0.90 3.04 -9.40
CA GLY A 60 -0.23 2.18 -9.15
C GLY A 60 -0.40 1.76 -7.70
N ARG A 61 -1.64 1.37 -7.37
CA ARG A 61 -2.01 0.78 -6.09
C ARG A 61 -2.86 -0.45 -6.36
N GLU A 62 -2.59 -1.52 -5.64
CA GLU A 62 -3.35 -2.77 -5.71
C GLU A 62 -3.90 -3.11 -4.31
N ASP A 63 -5.19 -3.39 -4.23
CA ASP A 63 -5.82 -4.00 -3.06
C ASP A 63 -5.99 -5.50 -3.32
N LEU A 64 -5.09 -6.27 -2.70
CA LEU A 64 -4.94 -7.71 -2.92
C LEU A 64 -6.09 -8.53 -2.32
N ILE A 65 -6.85 -7.98 -1.36
CA ILE A 65 -8.00 -8.69 -0.78
C ILE A 65 -9.31 -8.41 -1.54
N HIS A 66 -9.36 -7.31 -2.30
CA HIS A 66 -10.53 -6.95 -3.12
C HIS A 66 -10.30 -7.11 -4.62
N ASP A 67 -9.11 -7.56 -5.03
CA ASP A 67 -8.70 -7.70 -6.44
C ASP A 67 -8.96 -6.41 -7.25
N GLN A 68 -8.66 -5.28 -6.60
CA GLN A 68 -8.81 -3.94 -7.16
C GLN A 68 -7.43 -3.41 -7.53
N HIS A 69 -7.33 -2.86 -8.74
CA HIS A 69 -6.11 -2.24 -9.24
C HIS A 69 -6.42 -0.80 -9.65
N GLU A 70 -5.53 0.12 -9.29
CA GLU A 70 -5.57 1.51 -9.67
C GLU A 70 -4.27 1.89 -10.39
N ALA A 71 -4.40 2.54 -11.54
CA ALA A 71 -3.28 3.18 -12.25
C ALA A 71 -3.49 4.70 -12.28
N PHE A 72 -2.43 5.44 -12.00
CA PHE A 72 -2.48 6.91 -11.89
C PHE A 72 -1.74 7.55 -13.05
N GLU A 73 -2.41 8.50 -13.70
CA GLU A 73 -1.81 9.34 -14.74
C GLU A 73 -1.65 10.77 -14.24
N TYR A 74 -0.61 11.44 -14.70
CA TYR A 74 -0.24 12.78 -14.25
C TYR A 74 -0.17 13.75 -15.42
N ASP A 75 -0.57 15.00 -15.18
CA ASP A 75 -0.31 16.10 -16.11
C ASP A 75 1.15 16.61 -16.01
N TYR A 76 1.53 17.53 -16.89
CA TYR A 76 2.88 18.11 -16.92
C TYR A 76 3.26 18.92 -15.66
N LEU A 77 2.32 19.13 -14.74
CA LEU A 77 2.53 19.79 -13.45
C LEU A 77 2.56 18.78 -12.29
N HIS A 78 2.68 17.47 -12.58
CA HIS A 78 2.68 16.38 -11.60
C HIS A 78 1.41 16.30 -10.75
N ARG A 79 0.26 16.73 -11.29
CA ARG A 79 -1.05 16.54 -10.65
C ARG A 79 -1.72 15.31 -11.24
N VAL A 80 -2.46 14.56 -10.43
CA VAL A 80 -3.26 13.42 -10.92
C VAL A 80 -4.26 13.94 -11.94
N ALA A 81 -4.10 13.50 -13.19
CA ALA A 81 -4.98 13.83 -14.31
C ALA A 81 -6.09 12.79 -14.48
N ALA A 82 -5.78 11.52 -14.22
CA ALA A 82 -6.74 10.42 -14.27
C ALA A 82 -6.36 9.30 -13.29
N VAL A 83 -7.37 8.54 -12.88
CA VAL A 83 -7.22 7.28 -12.13
C VAL A 83 -8.06 6.23 -12.84
N HIS A 84 -7.42 5.13 -13.23
CA HIS A 84 -8.09 4.00 -13.83
C HIS A 84 -8.22 2.90 -12.80
N THR A 85 -9.44 2.62 -12.36
CA THR A 85 -9.72 1.57 -11.39
C THR A 85 -10.33 0.37 -12.09
N THR A 86 -9.71 -0.80 -11.97
CA THR A 86 -10.26 -2.08 -12.39
C THR A 86 -10.54 -2.94 -11.17
N HIS A 87 -11.60 -3.72 -11.25
CA HIS A 87 -11.88 -4.84 -10.36
C HIS A 87 -11.92 -6.07 -11.24
N ALA A 88 -11.38 -7.21 -10.80
CA ALA A 88 -11.69 -8.45 -11.50
C ALA A 88 -13.22 -8.65 -11.46
N GLN A 89 -13.84 -8.78 -12.62
CA GLN A 89 -15.25 -9.16 -12.69
C GLN A 89 -15.39 -10.51 -12.01
N GLN A 90 -16.16 -10.57 -10.92
CA GLN A 90 -16.62 -11.82 -10.34
C GLN A 90 -17.34 -12.61 -11.44
N THR A 91 -16.66 -13.61 -11.99
CA THR A 91 -17.31 -14.60 -12.86
C THR A 91 -18.16 -15.46 -11.94
N LEU A 92 -19.48 -15.26 -12.00
CA LEU A 92 -20.49 -16.09 -11.33
C LEU A 92 -20.52 -17.50 -11.94
#